data_AF-A0A6N2CCY8-F1
#
_entry.id   AF-A0A6N2CCY8-F1
#
_cell.length_a   1.000
_cell.length_b   1.000
_cell.length_c   1.000
_cell.angle_alpha   90.00
_cell.angle_beta   90.00
_cell.angle_gamma   90.00
#
_symmetry.space_group_name_H-M   'P 1'
#
loop_
_entity.id
_entity.type
_entity.pdbx_description
1 polymer ?
#
loop_
_entity_poly.entity_id
_entity_poly.type
_entity_poly.pdbx_seq_one_letter_code
_entity_poly.pdbx_strand_id
1 'polypeptide(L)' 'MSPNDSKCPFKLNRRQLPVAPCFALTINKSQGQSLNHVGLYLPKQVFTHGQLCVALSRVKKHKY' A
#
# COMPACT_ATOMS: atom_id res chain seq x y z
N MET A 1 -6.48 7.36 -30.42
CA MET A 1 -6.85 8.38 -29.42
C MET A 1 -5.73 8.45 -28.40
N SER A 2 -4.79 9.39 -28.58
CA SER A 2 -3.73 9.61 -27.60
C SER A 2 -4.32 10.43 -26.45
N PRO A 3 -4.12 10.03 -25.18
CA PRO A 3 -4.73 10.73 -24.07
C PRO A 3 -4.08 12.11 -23.98
N ASN A 4 -4.93 13.12 -23.92
CA ASN A 4 -4.60 14.52 -23.73
C ASN A 4 -3.52 14.66 -22.65
N ASP A 5 -2.28 14.93 -23.06
CA ASP A 5 -1.19 15.39 -22.20
C ASP A 5 -1.67 16.70 -21.58
N SER A 6 -2.39 16.59 -20.47
CA SER A 6 -2.76 17.70 -19.62
C SER A 6 -1.45 18.19 -19.01
N LYS A 7 -0.68 18.94 -19.80
CA LYS A 7 0.55 19.60 -19.41
C LYS A 7 0.18 20.52 -18.28
N CYS A 8 0.34 20.02 -17.06
CA CYS A 8 0.19 20.82 -15.86
C CYS A 8 1.11 22.04 -16.05
N PRO A 9 0.60 23.27 -16.07
CA PRO A 9 1.37 24.43 -16.52
C PRO A 9 2.49 24.83 -15.56
N PHE A 10 2.65 24.09 -14.46
CA PHE A 10 3.67 24.27 -13.45
C PHE A 10 4.08 22.91 -12.86
N LYS A 11 5.31 22.87 -12.34
CA LYS A 11 5.85 21.69 -11.65
C LYS A 11 5.41 21.73 -10.19
N LEU A 12 4.56 20.79 -9.78
CA LEU A 12 4.23 20.58 -8.37
C LEU A 12 5.45 20.02 -7.62
N ASN A 13 5.98 20.81 -6.69
CA ASN A 13 7.06 20.38 -5.81
C ASN A 13 6.49 20.14 -4.40
N ARG A 14 6.71 18.95 -3.85
CA ARG A 14 6.31 18.62 -2.47
C ARG A 14 7.48 18.85 -1.52
N ARG A 15 7.31 19.73 -0.54
CA ARG A 15 8.24 19.92 0.58
C ARG A 15 7.59 19.41 1.87
N GLN A 16 8.00 18.24 2.32
CA GLN A 16 7.51 17.59 3.55
C GLN A 16 8.65 16.79 4.15
N LEU A 17 8.70 16.67 5.48
CA LEU A 17 9.63 15.74 6.13
C LEU A 17 9.27 14.28 5.76
N PRO A 18 10.26 13.41 5.48
CA PRO A 18 10.02 12.02 5.08
C PRO A 18 9.71 11.13 6.30
N VAL A 19 8.85 11.59 7.20
CA VAL A 19 8.46 10.89 8.42
C VAL A 19 6.94 10.86 8.51
N ALA A 20 6.37 9.68 8.75
CA ALA A 20 4.96 9.49 9.04
C ALA A 20 4.82 8.66 10.31
N PRO A 21 4.24 9.18 11.41
CA PRO A 21 3.92 8.37 12.57
C PRO A 21 2.83 7.37 12.16
N CYS A 22 3.12 6.08 12.24
CA CYS A 22 2.21 5.08 11.69
C CYS A 22 2.21 3.78 12.50
N PHE A 23 1.15 3.59 13.29
CA PHE A 23 0.84 2.30 13.92
C PHE A 23 0.07 1.37 12.98
N ALA A 24 -0.64 1.94 11.99
CA ALA A 24 -1.43 1.20 11.00
C ALA A 24 -1.24 1.79 9.60
N LEU A 25 -0.76 0.98 8.66
CA LEU A 25 -0.53 1.35 7.27
C LEU A 25 -1.60 0.74 6.37
N THR A 26 -1.99 1.44 5.31
CA THR A 26 -2.78 0.82 4.25
C THR A 26 -1.93 -0.19 3.47
N ILE A 27 -2.57 -1.22 2.91
CA ILE A 27 -1.89 -2.32 2.20
C ILE A 27 -0.98 -1.80 1.08
N ASN A 28 -1.48 -0.87 0.26
CA ASN A 28 -0.70 -0.28 -0.84
C ASN A 28 0.53 0.51 -0.36
N LYS A 29 0.48 1.07 0.85
CA LYS A 29 1.63 1.76 1.46
C LYS A 29 2.66 0.79 2.02
N SER A 30 2.22 -0.39 2.47
CA SER A 30 3.09 -1.44 2.98
C SER A 30 3.80 -2.25 1.89
N GLN A 31 3.33 -2.19 0.64
CA GLN A 31 3.91 -2.94 -0.47
C GLN A 31 5.39 -2.58 -0.68
N GLY A 32 6.27 -3.58 -0.65
CA GLY A 32 7.71 -3.40 -0.81
C GLY A 32 8.48 -3.12 0.50
N GLN A 33 7.79 -3.03 1.63
CA GLN A 33 8.41 -2.90 2.95
C GLN A 33 8.57 -4.27 3.61
N SER A 34 9.68 -4.47 4.34
CA SER A 34 9.87 -5.64 5.21
C SER A 34 9.45 -5.29 6.64
N LEU A 35 8.39 -5.93 7.14
CA LEU A 35 7.84 -5.70 8.48
C LEU A 35 7.95 -6.99 9.30
N ASN A 36 8.46 -6.91 10.53
CA ASN A 36 8.69 -8.08 11.39
C ASN A 36 7.39 -8.66 11.97
N HIS A 37 6.45 -7.80 12.34
CA HIS A 37 5.14 -8.16 12.90
C HIS A 37 4.07 -7.23 12.32
N VAL A 38 2.98 -7.78 11.80
CA VAL A 38 1.88 -7.02 11.17
C VAL A 38 0.55 -7.66 11.56
N GLY A 39 -0.40 -6.85 12.00
CA GLY A 39 -1.82 -7.24 12.12
C GLY A 39 -2.58 -6.82 10.86
N LEU A 40 -3.43 -7.70 10.33
CA LEU A 40 -4.23 -7.43 9.14
C LEU A 40 -5.70 -7.29 9.52
N TYR A 41 -6.29 -6.12 9.23
CA TYR A 41 -7.70 -5.84 9.47
C TYR A 41 -8.41 -5.56 8.15
N LEU A 42 -9.35 -6.43 7.76
CA LEU A 42 -10.09 -6.39 6.48
C LEU A 42 -11.60 -6.38 6.76
N PRO A 43 -12.22 -5.20 6.98
CA PRO A 43 -13.65 -5.12 7.28
C PRO A 43 -14.55 -5.40 6.07
N LYS A 44 -14.01 -5.35 4.85
CA LYS A 44 -14.68 -5.68 3.58
C LYS A 44 -13.71 -6.45 2.69
N GLN A 45 -14.22 -7.15 1.69
CA GLN A 45 -13.36 -7.84 0.72
C GLN A 45 -12.60 -6.80 -0.13
N VAL A 46 -11.32 -6.59 0.18
CA VAL A 46 -10.48 -5.53 -0.42
C VAL A 46 -9.75 -5.99 -1.69
N PHE A 47 -9.98 -7.24 -2.09
CA PHE A 47 -9.22 -7.97 -3.10
C PHE A 47 -10.16 -8.64 -4.10
N THR A 48 -9.84 -8.51 -5.39
CA THR A 48 -10.45 -9.36 -6.43
C THR A 48 -10.06 -10.81 -6.20
N HIS A 49 -10.84 -11.75 -6.76
CA HIS A 49 -10.66 -13.19 -6.55
C HIS A 49 -9.18 -13.59 -6.74
N GLY A 50 -8.53 -14.06 -5.67
CA GLY A 50 -7.14 -14.53 -5.68
C GLY A 50 -6.08 -13.62 -5.05
N GLN A 51 -6.32 -12.31 -4.86
CA GLN A 51 -5.26 -11.44 -4.29
C GLN A 51 -5.09 -11.63 -2.77
N LEU A 52 -6.13 -12.07 -2.06
CA LEU A 52 -6.03 -12.45 -0.63
C LEU A 52 -5.06 -13.62 -0.42
N CYS A 53 -5.06 -14.60 -1.34
CA CYS A 53 -4.18 -15.77 -1.29
C CYS A 53 -2.70 -15.39 -1.49
N VAL A 54 -2.45 -14.41 -2.37
CA VAL A 54 -1.12 -13.84 -2.57
C VAL A 54 -0.66 -13.03 -1.36
N ALA A 55 -1.56 -12.33 -0.68
CA ALA A 55 -1.24 -11.59 0.54
C ALA A 55 -0.88 -12.52 1.71
N LEU A 56 -1.68 -13.58 1.94
CA LEU A 56 -1.46 -14.54 3.02
C LEU A 56 -0.17 -15.37 2.83
N SER A 57 0.14 -15.78 1.60
CA SER A 57 1.34 -16.58 1.30
C SER A 57 2.66 -15.82 1.50
N ARG A 58 2.62 -14.48 1.54
CA ARG A 58 3.81 -13.62 1.74
C ARG A 58 4.10 -13.31 3.21
N VAL A 59 3.21 -13.68 4.13
CA VAL A 59 3.42 -13.47 5.57
C VAL A 59 4.30 -14.59 6.13
N LYS A 60 5.50 -14.24 6.64
CA LYS A 60 6.53 -15.23 7.02
C LYS A 60 6.19 -16.09 8.25
N LYS A 61 5.25 -15.71 9.13
CA LYS A 61 4.76 -16.56 10.23
C LYS A 61 3.33 -16.19 10.64
N HIS A 62 2.41 -17.12 10.47
CA HIS A 62 1.12 -17.14 11.17
C HIS A 62 1.37 -17.77 12.56
N LYS A 63 1.30 -16.99 13.64
CA LYS A 63 1.30 -17.56 15.00
C LYS A 63 -0.15 -17.83 15.40
N TYR A 64 -0.40 -19.07 15.82
CA TYR A 64 -1.55 -19.45 16.64
C TYR A 64 -1.51 -18.69 17.96
#